data_AF-A0A2D6AL58-F1
#
_entry.id   AF-A0A2D6AL58-F1
#
_cell.length_a   1.000
_cell.length_b   1.000
_cell.length_c   1.000
_cell.angle_alpha   90.00
_cell.angle_beta   90.00
_cell.angle_gamma   90.00
#
_symmetry.space_group_name_H-M   'P 1'
#
loop_
_entity.id
_entity.type
_entity.pdbx_description
1 polymer ?
#
loop_
_entity_poly.entity_id
_entity_poly.type
_entity_poly.pdbx_seq_one_letter_code
_entity_poly.pdbx_strand_id
1 'polypeptide(L)'
;MFNELTRIFAAGTEISAPLPRRGKKIVFIDGGARQGEVYGWDGRPDAGIIDVQLNVDVDRDRMPIPFPNLKGAEIHMFEPNTRNWEQERMEVAKQISLFAECVYVHSVAIWHTEEKRDFYIGIDEFGDLGSTLIKEKEEKLDRDNPLSVQCIDIRKFLKDNFKPEDMVMLKLDIEGAEYDVLPELLKDIDAMTILKSLFVEWHPNFLPQKAAETTPIIISQLSYWHTKKYLMYAEWPY
;
A
#
# COMPACT_ATOMS: atom_id res chain seq x y z
N MET A 1 -7.84 18.10 -6.41
CA MET A 1 -7.03 18.05 -5.18
C MET A 1 -6.20 16.75 -5.11
N PHE A 2 -6.79 15.55 -5.19
CA PHE A 2 -6.03 14.27 -5.23
C PHE A 2 -4.96 14.21 -6.33
N ASN A 3 -5.28 14.69 -7.54
CA ASN A 3 -4.33 14.67 -8.67
C ASN A 3 -3.10 15.56 -8.47
N GLU A 4 -3.15 16.58 -7.62
CA GLU A 4 -2.01 17.48 -7.36
C GLU A 4 -0.99 16.85 -6.39
N LEU A 5 -1.43 15.84 -5.62
CA LEU A 5 -0.59 15.07 -4.69
C LEU A 5 -0.14 13.74 -5.29
N THR A 6 -0.29 13.58 -6.60
CA THR A 6 0.10 12.38 -7.33
C THR A 6 1.14 12.71 -8.39
N ARG A 7 2.28 12.03 -8.33
CA ARG A 7 3.32 12.09 -9.37
C ARG A 7 3.31 10.80 -10.17
N ILE A 8 3.57 10.89 -11.47
CA ILE A 8 3.39 9.78 -12.40
C ILE A 8 4.69 9.57 -13.17
N PHE A 9 5.21 8.35 -13.19
CA PHE A 9 6.44 7.98 -13.86
C PHE A 9 6.19 6.91 -14.92
N ALA A 10 6.74 7.10 -16.11
CA ALA A 10 6.75 6.13 -17.20
C ALA A 10 8.07 6.21 -17.98
N ALA A 11 8.60 5.06 -18.36
CA ALA A 11 9.83 4.94 -19.14
C ALA A 11 11.03 5.73 -18.55
N GLY A 12 11.14 5.78 -17.22
CA GLY A 12 12.22 6.47 -16.52
C GLY A 12 12.06 7.99 -16.45
N THR A 13 10.86 8.52 -16.70
CA THR A 13 10.59 9.96 -16.69
C THR A 13 9.27 10.28 -16.00
N GLU A 14 9.17 11.45 -15.38
CA GLU A 14 7.90 11.95 -14.87
C GLU A 14 7.04 12.47 -16.03
N ILE A 15 5.75 12.12 -16.01
CA ILE A 15 4.76 12.53 -17.00
C ILE A 15 3.60 13.28 -16.32
N SER A 16 2.94 14.18 -17.06
CA SER A 16 1.89 15.03 -16.52
C SER A 16 0.49 14.41 -16.50
N ALA A 17 0.32 13.24 -17.13
CA ALA A 17 -0.97 12.57 -17.23
C ALA A 17 -0.80 11.04 -17.33
N PRO A 18 -1.77 10.25 -16.84
CA PRO A 18 -1.80 8.80 -17.01
C PRO A 18 -1.74 8.38 -18.48
N LEU A 19 -1.14 7.21 -18.74
CA LEU A 19 -1.21 6.59 -20.05
C LEU A 19 -2.65 6.12 -20.36
N PRO A 20 -3.09 6.16 -21.64
CA PRO A 20 -4.41 5.68 -22.01
C PRO A 20 -4.56 4.20 -21.69
N ARG A 21 -5.67 3.82 -21.05
CA ARG A 21 -5.97 2.43 -20.71
C ARG A 21 -6.01 1.55 -21.96
N ARG A 22 -5.20 0.48 -21.96
CA ARG A 22 -5.18 -0.55 -23.03
C ARG A 22 -5.64 -1.90 -22.50
N GLY A 23 -6.95 -2.06 -22.36
CA GLY A 23 -7.57 -3.34 -21.97
C GLY A 23 -7.54 -3.61 -20.46
N LYS A 24 -7.25 -4.86 -20.11
CA LYS A 24 -7.17 -5.36 -18.73
C LYS A 24 -5.81 -4.98 -18.14
N LYS A 25 -5.82 -4.46 -16.91
CA LYS A 25 -4.62 -4.03 -16.19
C LYS A 25 -4.14 -5.09 -15.20
N ILE A 26 -2.83 -5.10 -14.99
CA ILE A 26 -2.20 -5.68 -13.81
C ILE A 26 -1.86 -4.49 -12.90
N VAL A 27 -2.31 -4.50 -11.65
CA VAL A 27 -2.20 -3.36 -10.74
C VAL A 27 -1.66 -3.82 -9.40
N PHE A 28 -0.60 -3.16 -8.94
CA PHE A 28 -0.06 -3.31 -7.60
C PHE A 28 -0.28 -2.02 -6.82
N ILE A 29 -0.87 -2.13 -5.62
CA ILE A 29 -1.09 -1.00 -4.72
C ILE A 29 -0.34 -1.29 -3.43
N ASP A 30 0.56 -0.40 -3.07
CA ASP A 30 1.33 -0.40 -1.83
C ASP A 30 0.85 0.73 -0.93
N GLY A 31 0.24 0.37 0.20
CA GLY A 31 -0.40 1.31 1.13
C GLY A 31 0.54 2.08 2.04
N GLY A 32 1.78 1.62 2.22
CA GLY A 32 2.78 2.19 3.11
C GLY A 32 4.16 2.13 2.47
N ALA A 33 4.32 2.83 1.34
CA ALA A 33 5.46 2.65 0.47
C ALA A 33 6.78 3.22 1.03
N ARG A 34 6.76 4.01 2.12
CA ARG A 34 7.92 4.56 2.85
C ARG A 34 9.03 5.22 2.03
N GLN A 35 9.98 4.48 1.46
CA GLN A 35 11.04 5.02 0.58
C GLN A 35 10.96 4.48 -0.86
N GLY A 36 9.83 3.86 -1.20
CA GLY A 36 9.63 3.09 -2.43
C GLY A 36 10.20 1.68 -2.33
N GLU A 37 10.57 1.25 -1.11
CA GLU A 37 11.05 -0.10 -0.85
C GLU A 37 9.93 -1.08 -1.14
N VAL A 38 10.08 -1.80 -2.25
CA VAL A 38 9.33 -3.01 -2.53
C VAL A 38 9.97 -4.21 -1.79
N TYR A 39 11.05 -3.96 -1.03
CA TYR A 39 11.98 -4.93 -0.41
C TYR A 39 12.31 -4.54 1.03
N GLY A 40 12.21 -5.50 1.94
CA GLY A 40 12.67 -5.36 3.32
C GLY A 40 14.20 -5.29 3.42
N TRP A 41 14.69 -4.87 4.58
CA TRP A 41 16.11 -4.57 4.85
C TRP A 41 17.07 -5.76 4.67
N ASP A 42 16.55 -7.00 4.64
CA ASP A 42 17.34 -8.23 4.49
C ASP A 42 17.50 -8.70 3.03
N GLY A 43 17.01 -7.90 2.08
CA GLY A 43 17.03 -8.17 0.64
C GLY A 43 15.88 -9.05 0.16
N ARG A 44 14.90 -9.38 1.02
CA ARG A 44 13.65 -10.04 0.62
C ARG A 44 12.63 -9.01 0.17
N PRO A 45 11.70 -9.34 -0.75
CA PRO A 45 10.55 -8.49 -1.03
C PRO A 45 9.92 -8.08 0.30
N ASP A 46 9.61 -6.80 0.43
CA ASP A 46 8.78 -6.28 1.48
C ASP A 46 7.42 -6.91 1.18
N ALA A 47 7.12 -7.97 1.94
CA ALA A 47 6.08 -8.98 1.80
C ALA A 47 4.89 -9.09 0.81
N GLY A 48 4.50 -8.00 0.14
CA GLY A 48 3.34 -7.89 -0.73
C GLY A 48 3.54 -8.36 -2.17
N ILE A 49 4.78 -8.61 -2.61
CA ILE A 49 5.08 -9.18 -3.94
C ILE A 49 5.73 -10.55 -3.82
N ILE A 50 5.17 -11.42 -2.98
CA ILE A 50 5.49 -12.85 -2.95
C ILE A 50 4.23 -13.61 -3.40
N ASP A 51 3.86 -13.45 -4.68
CA ASP A 51 3.01 -14.46 -5.31
C ASP A 51 3.91 -15.60 -5.79
N VAL A 52 3.62 -16.80 -5.31
CA VAL A 52 4.27 -18.07 -5.65
C VAL A 52 4.05 -18.46 -7.12
N GLN A 53 3.30 -17.66 -7.89
CA GLN A 53 3.17 -17.73 -9.35
C GLN A 53 4.08 -16.74 -10.11
N LEU A 54 4.81 -15.85 -9.44
CA LEU A 54 5.59 -14.77 -10.06
C LEU A 54 7.12 -14.96 -10.11
N ASN A 55 7.68 -16.09 -9.64
CA ASN A 55 9.12 -16.41 -9.67
C ASN A 55 10.04 -15.23 -9.30
N VAL A 56 10.16 -14.99 -8.00
CA VAL A 56 11.07 -13.98 -7.44
C VAL A 56 12.42 -14.61 -7.10
N ASP A 57 13.49 -14.20 -7.80
CA ASP A 57 14.87 -14.55 -7.47
C ASP A 57 15.44 -13.49 -6.52
N VAL A 58 15.90 -13.95 -5.35
CA VAL A 58 16.45 -13.14 -4.26
C VAL A 58 17.94 -13.40 -4.18
N ASP A 59 18.72 -12.66 -4.98
CA ASP A 59 20.15 -12.57 -4.74
C ASP A 59 20.57 -11.16 -4.32
N ARG A 60 21.30 -11.14 -3.20
CA ARG A 60 21.68 -10.00 -2.39
C ARG A 60 22.86 -9.30 -3.05
N ASP A 61 22.66 -8.06 -3.52
CA ASP A 61 23.63 -6.96 -3.40
C ASP A 61 23.24 -5.70 -4.18
N ARG A 62 22.21 -5.72 -5.03
CA ARG A 62 21.64 -4.52 -5.65
C ARG A 62 20.17 -4.76 -5.91
N MET A 63 19.30 -3.87 -5.41
CA MET A 63 17.91 -3.63 -5.84
C MET A 63 17.23 -4.86 -6.47
N PRO A 64 16.54 -5.71 -5.70
CA PRO A 64 15.97 -6.90 -6.29
C PRO A 64 14.75 -6.47 -7.12
N ILE A 65 14.83 -6.64 -8.43
CA ILE A 65 13.68 -6.62 -9.32
C ILE A 65 13.51 -8.06 -9.79
N PRO A 66 12.43 -8.78 -9.44
CA PRO A 66 12.15 -10.07 -10.01
C PRO A 66 11.31 -9.82 -11.25
N PHE A 67 12.02 -9.63 -12.36
CA PHE A 67 11.43 -9.69 -13.68
C PHE A 67 11.11 -11.15 -14.02
N PRO A 68 9.89 -11.41 -14.52
CA PRO A 68 9.84 -11.60 -15.96
C PRO A 68 8.84 -10.74 -16.75
N ASN A 69 7.96 -9.92 -16.16
CA ASN A 69 7.36 -8.77 -16.86
C ASN A 69 6.46 -7.91 -15.96
N LEU A 70 6.99 -6.79 -15.43
CA LEU A 70 6.14 -5.64 -15.03
C LEU A 70 5.52 -4.94 -16.25
N LYS A 71 5.82 -5.39 -17.48
CA LYS A 71 5.26 -4.84 -18.70
C LYS A 71 3.74 -4.87 -18.68
N GLY A 72 3.13 -3.68 -18.80
CA GLY A 72 1.67 -3.53 -18.73
C GLY A 72 1.13 -3.42 -17.30
N ALA A 73 2.00 -3.40 -16.28
CA ALA A 73 1.60 -3.21 -14.90
C ALA A 73 1.56 -1.72 -14.53
N GLU A 74 0.55 -1.37 -13.73
CA GLU A 74 0.49 -0.11 -13.00
C GLU A 74 0.84 -0.35 -11.54
N ILE A 75 1.63 0.55 -10.96
CA ILE A 75 2.06 0.47 -9.57
C ILE A 75 1.65 1.76 -8.86
N HIS A 76 0.96 1.65 -7.73
CA HIS A 76 0.52 2.78 -6.91
C HIS A 76 1.19 2.72 -5.54
N MET A 77 2.04 3.69 -5.25
CA MET A 77 2.76 3.84 -3.99
C MET A 77 2.09 4.93 -3.15
N PHE A 78 1.52 4.59 -2.00
CA PHE A 78 0.96 5.54 -1.06
C PHE A 78 1.92 5.77 0.10
N GLU A 79 2.26 7.04 0.35
CA GLU A 79 3.01 7.44 1.54
C GLU A 79 2.73 8.91 1.87
N PRO A 80 2.05 9.20 2.98
CA PRO A 80 1.74 10.56 3.39
C PRO A 80 2.95 11.35 3.94
N ASN A 81 4.02 10.69 4.38
CA ASN A 81 5.21 11.36 4.87
C ASN A 81 6.06 11.93 3.72
N THR A 82 5.91 13.23 3.47
CA THR A 82 6.74 13.96 2.50
C THR A 82 7.99 14.57 3.11
N ARG A 83 8.20 14.47 4.44
CA ARG A 83 9.42 15.02 5.08
C ARG A 83 10.62 14.10 4.88
N ASN A 84 10.38 12.80 4.88
CA ASN A 84 11.41 11.78 4.76
C ASN A 84 11.20 10.97 3.49
N TRP A 85 12.30 10.54 2.88
CA TRP A 85 12.32 9.57 1.78
C TRP A 85 11.58 9.96 0.50
N GLU A 86 11.03 11.17 0.40
CA GLU A 86 10.29 11.58 -0.79
C GLU A 86 11.19 11.52 -2.02
N GLN A 87 12.41 12.05 -1.95
CA GLN A 87 13.33 12.07 -3.10
C GLN A 87 13.75 10.66 -3.52
N GLU A 88 14.07 9.81 -2.53
CA GLU A 88 14.43 8.42 -2.70
C GLU A 88 13.31 7.64 -3.39
N ARG A 89 12.07 7.80 -2.90
CA ARG A 89 10.87 7.18 -3.48
C ARG A 89 10.64 7.61 -4.92
N MET A 90 10.87 8.88 -5.26
CA MET A 90 10.74 9.36 -6.64
C MET A 90 11.80 8.72 -7.55
N GLU A 91 13.03 8.53 -7.07
CA GLU A 91 14.07 7.84 -7.84
C GLU A 91 13.74 6.35 -8.00
N VAL A 92 13.25 5.68 -6.95
CA VAL A 92 12.79 4.28 -7.07
C VAL A 92 11.63 4.15 -8.05
N ALA A 93 10.62 5.03 -7.96
CA ALA A 93 9.49 5.05 -8.90
C ALA A 93 9.96 5.25 -10.34
N LYS A 94 10.93 6.14 -10.56
CA LYS A 94 11.55 6.37 -11.87
C LYS A 94 12.24 5.09 -12.38
N GLN A 95 13.02 4.40 -11.55
CA GLN A 95 13.68 3.15 -11.94
C GLN A 95 12.67 2.05 -12.27
N ILE A 96 11.65 1.85 -11.43
CA ILE A 96 10.59 0.87 -11.67
C ILE A 96 9.78 1.21 -12.92
N SER A 97 9.62 2.49 -13.26
CA SER A 97 8.90 2.90 -14.47
C SER A 97 9.59 2.57 -15.80
N LEU A 98 10.88 2.19 -15.78
CA LEU A 98 11.57 1.63 -16.96
C LEU A 98 11.03 0.27 -17.39
N PHE A 99 10.23 -0.33 -16.51
CA PHE A 99 9.94 -1.74 -16.44
C PHE A 99 8.42 -2.00 -16.34
N ALA A 100 7.73 -1.16 -15.56
CA ALA A 100 6.27 -1.07 -15.49
C ALA A 100 5.69 -0.25 -16.66
N GLU A 101 4.37 -0.34 -16.88
CA GLU A 101 3.68 0.60 -17.78
C GLU A 101 3.65 2.00 -17.15
N CYS A 102 3.36 2.07 -15.85
CA CYS A 102 3.31 3.33 -15.12
C CYS A 102 3.50 3.11 -13.61
N VAL A 103 4.15 4.06 -12.95
CA VAL A 103 4.26 4.13 -11.49
C VAL A 103 3.65 5.43 -11.01
N TYR A 104 2.73 5.35 -10.06
CA TYR A 104 2.06 6.46 -9.40
C TYR A 104 2.59 6.56 -7.98
N VAL A 105 3.00 7.76 -7.59
CA VAL A 105 3.38 8.09 -6.22
C VAL A 105 2.36 9.05 -5.66
N HIS A 106 1.66 8.63 -4.61
CA HIS A 106 0.60 9.39 -3.95
C HIS A 106 1.07 9.87 -2.58
N SER A 107 1.22 11.19 -2.43
CA SER A 107 1.56 11.85 -1.16
C SER A 107 0.32 12.04 -0.27
N VAL A 108 -0.40 10.93 -0.04
CA VAL A 108 -1.67 10.87 0.70
C VAL A 108 -1.73 9.57 1.50
N ALA A 109 -2.50 9.57 2.58
CA ALA A 109 -2.70 8.37 3.39
C ALA A 109 -3.90 7.55 2.88
N ILE A 110 -3.76 6.23 2.87
CA ILE A 110 -4.91 5.33 2.71
C ILE A 110 -5.75 5.38 3.98
N TRP A 111 -7.05 5.59 3.80
CA TRP A 111 -8.04 5.61 4.89
C TRP A 111 -9.40 5.09 4.41
N HIS A 112 -10.43 5.28 5.22
CA HIS A 112 -11.81 4.90 4.90
C HIS A 112 -12.73 6.10 4.60
N THR A 113 -12.21 7.33 4.65
CA THR A 113 -12.92 8.56 4.25
C THR A 113 -11.96 9.60 3.66
N GLU A 114 -12.47 10.46 2.79
CA GLU A 114 -11.72 11.60 2.25
C GLU A 114 -11.75 12.77 3.24
N GLU A 115 -10.67 12.94 4.00
CA GLU A 115 -10.54 13.98 5.01
C GLU A 115 -9.08 14.38 5.21
N LYS A 116 -8.84 15.46 5.96
CA LYS A 116 -7.49 15.75 6.47
C LYS A 116 -7.34 15.16 7.86
N ARG A 117 -6.22 14.51 8.12
CA ARG A 117 -5.90 13.94 9.44
C ARG A 117 -4.49 14.30 9.85
N ASP A 118 -4.26 14.21 11.15
CA ASP A 118 -2.92 14.23 11.71
C ASP A 118 -2.25 12.88 11.46
N PHE A 119 -1.04 12.94 10.91
CA PHE A 119 -0.12 11.83 10.74
C PHE A 119 1.06 12.02 11.69
N TYR A 120 1.24 11.08 12.59
CA TYR A 120 2.19 11.15 13.69
C TYR A 120 3.48 10.42 13.31
N ILE A 121 4.61 11.11 13.43
CA ILE A 121 5.92 10.56 13.08
C ILE A 121 6.46 9.71 14.22
N GLY A 122 6.94 8.50 13.89
CA GLY A 122 7.67 7.65 14.81
C GLY A 122 8.98 8.31 15.27
N ILE A 123 9.26 8.25 16.57
CA ILE A 123 10.46 8.83 17.21
C ILE A 123 11.14 7.85 18.17
N ASP A 124 10.89 6.56 18.00
CA ASP A 124 11.60 5.49 18.70
C ASP A 124 12.93 5.14 18.00
N GLU A 125 13.52 4.01 18.39
CA GLU A 125 14.78 3.51 17.84
C GLU A 125 14.68 3.08 16.37
N PHE A 126 13.47 2.84 15.87
CA PHE A 126 13.18 2.51 14.47
C PHE A 126 12.86 3.75 13.63
N GLY A 127 12.81 4.93 14.26
CA GLY A 127 12.62 6.21 13.59
C GLY A 127 11.22 6.32 12.98
N ASP A 128 11.15 6.69 11.71
CA ASP A 128 9.88 6.94 11.03
C ASP A 128 9.18 5.68 10.51
N LEU A 129 9.74 4.49 10.71
CA LEU A 129 9.12 3.20 10.39
C LEU A 129 7.71 3.12 11.00
N GLY A 130 7.59 3.45 12.29
CA GLY A 130 6.33 3.36 13.03
C GLY A 130 5.34 4.53 12.82
N SER A 131 5.46 5.33 11.76
CA SER A 131 4.62 6.53 11.59
C SER A 131 3.18 6.15 11.21
N THR A 132 2.17 6.85 11.76
CA THR A 132 0.78 6.38 11.67
C THR A 132 -0.27 7.50 11.70
N LEU A 133 -1.48 7.20 11.22
CA LEU A 133 -2.68 8.02 11.45
C LEU A 133 -3.31 7.78 12.84
N ILE A 134 -2.84 6.78 13.58
CA ILE A 134 -3.41 6.35 14.85
C ILE A 134 -2.69 7.05 16.01
N LYS A 135 -3.34 8.05 16.61
CA LYS A 135 -2.79 8.80 17.74
C LYS A 135 -2.54 7.94 18.98
N GLU A 136 -3.43 6.97 19.18
CA GLU A 136 -3.49 6.09 20.35
C GLU A 136 -2.49 4.91 20.26
N LYS A 137 -1.75 4.77 19.16
CA LYS A 137 -0.72 3.74 19.01
C LYS A 137 0.27 3.79 20.18
N GLU A 138 0.61 2.64 20.76
CA GLU A 138 1.41 2.54 21.99
C GLU A 138 2.87 2.99 21.82
N GLU A 139 3.42 2.97 20.61
CA GLU A 139 4.80 3.37 20.33
C GLU A 139 5.06 4.88 20.55
N LYS A 140 6.35 5.26 20.49
CA LYS A 140 6.76 6.65 20.67
C LYS A 140 6.51 7.43 19.39
N LEU A 141 5.55 8.34 19.46
CA LEU A 141 5.16 9.25 18.39
C LEU A 141 5.42 10.70 18.77
N ASP A 142 5.83 11.53 17.80
CA ASP A 142 5.78 12.99 17.93
C ASP A 142 4.32 13.46 17.84
N ARG A 143 3.67 13.52 19.00
CA ARG A 143 2.27 13.96 19.14
C ARG A 143 2.12 15.48 19.18
N ASP A 144 3.22 16.20 19.38
CA ASP A 144 3.22 17.65 19.50
C ASP A 144 3.36 18.32 18.13
N ASN A 145 3.96 17.64 17.15
CA ASN A 145 4.20 18.18 15.81
C ASN A 145 3.71 17.25 14.67
N PRO A 146 2.42 16.85 14.66
CA PRO A 146 1.89 15.99 13.59
C PRO A 146 1.97 16.66 12.22
N LEU A 147 2.08 15.83 11.18
CA LEU A 147 1.88 16.23 9.80
C LEU A 147 0.39 16.26 9.49
N SER A 148 -0.14 17.39 9.01
CA SER A 148 -1.50 17.41 8.44
C SER A 148 -1.46 16.85 7.02
N VAL A 149 -2.06 15.67 6.82
CA VAL A 149 -2.03 14.95 5.55
C VAL A 149 -3.44 14.77 4.99
N GLN A 150 -3.52 14.67 3.67
CA GLN A 150 -4.78 14.33 3.00
C GLN A 150 -4.94 12.80 3.02
N CYS A 151 -6.12 12.34 3.40
CA CYS A 151 -6.53 10.95 3.33
C CYS A 151 -7.42 10.71 2.11
N ILE A 152 -7.38 9.48 1.58
CA ILE A 152 -8.32 8.99 0.59
C ILE A 152 -9.21 7.89 1.15
N ASP A 153 -10.41 7.74 0.61
CA ASP A 153 -11.20 6.53 0.79
C ASP A 153 -10.73 5.46 -0.21
N ILE A 154 -10.09 4.39 0.29
CA ILE A 154 -9.57 3.31 -0.56
C ILE A 154 -10.66 2.64 -1.41
N ARG A 155 -11.89 2.56 -0.92
CA ARG A 155 -13.01 1.94 -1.65
C ARG A 155 -13.36 2.78 -2.87
N LYS A 156 -13.43 4.09 -2.68
CA LYS A 156 -13.67 5.05 -3.76
C LYS A 156 -12.52 5.03 -4.77
N PHE A 157 -11.28 5.01 -4.29
CA PHE A 157 -10.11 4.90 -5.15
C PHE A 157 -10.17 3.63 -6.02
N LEU A 158 -10.49 2.48 -5.44
CA LEU A 158 -10.60 1.22 -6.20
C LEU A 158 -11.68 1.31 -7.29
N LYS A 159 -12.90 1.76 -6.93
CA LYS A 159 -14.06 1.83 -7.83
C LYS A 159 -13.91 2.87 -8.94
N ASP A 160 -13.23 3.97 -8.67
CA ASP A 160 -13.06 5.05 -9.64
C ASP A 160 -11.93 4.75 -10.65
N ASN A 161 -10.94 3.92 -10.29
CA ASN A 161 -9.74 3.71 -11.10
C ASN A 161 -9.66 2.34 -11.80
N PHE A 162 -10.34 1.31 -11.26
CA PHE A 162 -10.20 -0.07 -11.73
C PHE A 162 -11.55 -0.73 -12.00
N LYS A 163 -11.49 -1.85 -12.71
CA LYS A 163 -12.65 -2.65 -13.07
C LYS A 163 -12.54 -4.08 -12.51
N PRO A 164 -13.66 -4.79 -12.30
CA PRO A 164 -13.63 -6.17 -11.78
C PRO A 164 -12.81 -7.14 -12.62
N GLU A 165 -12.63 -6.89 -13.92
CA GLU A 165 -11.78 -7.70 -14.79
C GLU A 165 -10.27 -7.48 -14.60
N ASP A 166 -9.84 -6.39 -13.94
CA ASP A 166 -8.42 -6.10 -13.67
C ASP A 166 -7.82 -7.08 -12.66
N MET A 167 -6.49 -7.21 -12.66
CA MET A 167 -5.74 -7.96 -11.64
C MET A 167 -5.19 -6.97 -10.62
N VAL A 168 -6.02 -6.60 -9.64
CA VAL A 168 -5.65 -5.63 -8.59
C VAL A 168 -5.16 -6.36 -7.35
N MET A 169 -3.95 -6.04 -6.92
CA MET A 169 -3.29 -6.55 -5.73
C MET A 169 -3.04 -5.39 -4.77
N LEU A 170 -3.42 -5.54 -3.50
CA LEU A 170 -3.28 -4.51 -2.48
C LEU A 170 -2.44 -5.04 -1.30
N LYS A 171 -1.35 -4.35 -0.98
CA LYS A 171 -0.61 -4.47 0.29
C LYS A 171 -1.11 -3.39 1.25
N LEU A 172 -1.50 -3.80 2.45
CA LEU A 172 -1.77 -2.91 3.57
C LEU A 172 -0.76 -3.19 4.68
N ASP A 173 0.12 -2.23 4.82
CA ASP A 173 1.09 -2.08 5.89
C ASP A 173 1.08 -0.58 6.18
N ILE A 174 0.18 -0.19 7.07
CA ILE A 174 -0.19 1.20 7.37
C ILE A 174 -0.19 1.43 8.88
N GLU A 175 0.66 0.68 9.58
CA GLU A 175 1.11 0.97 10.93
C GLU A 175 -0.04 1.09 11.94
N GLY A 176 -1.00 0.17 11.88
CA GLY A 176 -2.16 0.07 12.77
C GLY A 176 -3.47 0.62 12.18
N ALA A 177 -3.40 1.39 11.10
CA ALA A 177 -4.58 1.91 10.42
C ALA A 177 -5.43 0.81 9.74
N GLU A 178 -4.89 -0.42 9.60
CA GLU A 178 -5.61 -1.56 9.02
C GLU A 178 -6.91 -1.85 9.78
N TYR A 179 -6.90 -1.65 11.10
CA TYR A 179 -8.05 -1.91 11.98
C TYR A 179 -9.21 -0.94 11.77
N ASP A 180 -9.00 0.20 11.13
CA ASP A 180 -10.06 1.13 10.72
C ASP A 180 -10.41 0.99 9.24
N VAL A 181 -9.42 0.75 8.39
CA VAL A 181 -9.59 0.67 6.94
C VAL A 181 -10.26 -0.64 6.51
N LEU A 182 -9.80 -1.79 7.01
CA LEU A 182 -10.27 -3.11 6.56
C LEU A 182 -11.76 -3.37 6.85
N PRO A 183 -12.29 -3.07 8.06
CA PRO A 183 -13.71 -3.27 8.33
C PRO A 183 -14.62 -2.49 7.38
N GLU A 184 -14.22 -1.28 6.99
CA GLU A 184 -14.97 -0.46 6.05
C GLU A 184 -14.85 -0.94 4.61
N LEU A 185 -13.65 -1.38 4.20
CA LEU A 185 -13.42 -1.99 2.90
C LEU A 185 -14.23 -3.29 2.72
N LEU A 186 -14.26 -4.15 3.73
CA LEU A 186 -14.97 -5.44 3.69
C LEU A 186 -16.50 -5.33 3.61
N LYS A 187 -17.07 -4.19 4.03
CA LYS A 187 -18.49 -3.89 3.89
C LYS A 187 -18.87 -3.47 2.46
N ASP A 188 -17.92 -3.02 1.67
CA ASP A 188 -18.15 -2.53 0.30
C ASP A 188 -17.88 -3.65 -0.71
N ILE A 189 -18.96 -4.33 -1.09
CA ILE A 189 -18.93 -5.45 -2.05
C ILE A 189 -18.32 -5.02 -3.38
N ASP A 190 -18.64 -3.82 -3.87
CA ASP A 190 -18.16 -3.34 -5.17
C ASP A 190 -16.64 -3.18 -5.14
N ALA A 191 -16.10 -2.58 -4.08
CA ALA A 191 -14.65 -2.45 -3.89
C ALA A 191 -13.98 -3.83 -3.73
N MET A 192 -14.58 -4.74 -2.96
CA MET A 192 -14.03 -6.09 -2.75
C MET A 192 -14.00 -6.93 -4.04
N THR A 193 -14.93 -6.75 -4.98
CA THR A 193 -14.93 -7.49 -6.25
C THR A 193 -13.80 -7.07 -7.21
N ILE A 194 -13.23 -5.89 -7.01
CA ILE A 194 -12.09 -5.37 -7.78
C ILE A 194 -10.81 -6.08 -7.34
N LEU A 195 -10.61 -6.29 -6.04
CA LEU A 195 -9.42 -6.92 -5.49
C LEU A 195 -9.32 -8.40 -5.87
N LYS A 196 -8.14 -8.83 -6.30
CA LYS A 196 -7.79 -10.24 -6.55
C LYS A 196 -6.87 -10.80 -5.49
N SER A 197 -6.00 -9.95 -4.92
CA SER A 197 -5.16 -10.31 -3.79
C SER A 197 -5.11 -9.18 -2.78
N LEU A 198 -5.09 -9.54 -1.50
CA LEU A 198 -4.93 -8.62 -0.38
C LEU A 198 -3.88 -9.20 0.58
N PHE A 199 -2.85 -8.42 0.83
CA PHE A 199 -1.77 -8.73 1.76
C PHE A 199 -1.87 -7.76 2.92
N VAL A 200 -1.86 -8.27 4.15
CA VAL A 200 -1.99 -7.43 5.34
C VAL A 200 -0.85 -7.73 6.29
N GLU A 201 -0.10 -6.69 6.65
CA GLU A 201 0.77 -6.70 7.82
C GLU A 201 -0.03 -6.22 9.03
N TRP A 202 -0.17 -7.11 10.01
CA TRP A 202 -0.96 -6.83 11.19
C TRP A 202 -0.11 -6.23 12.29
N HIS A 203 -0.52 -5.13 12.86
CA HIS A 203 0.23 -4.48 13.94
C HIS A 203 -0.47 -4.62 15.31
N PRO A 204 -0.67 -5.85 15.85
CA PRO A 204 -1.46 -6.03 17.06
C PRO A 204 -0.84 -5.37 18.29
N ASN A 205 0.49 -5.24 18.32
CA ASN A 205 1.19 -4.60 19.44
C ASN A 205 0.96 -3.09 19.51
N PHE A 206 0.51 -2.45 18.42
CA PHE A 206 0.24 -1.01 18.41
C PHE A 206 -1.10 -0.67 19.05
N LEU A 207 -2.06 -1.59 18.95
CA LEU A 207 -3.42 -1.44 19.45
C LEU A 207 -3.93 -2.78 20.03
N PRO A 208 -3.35 -3.31 21.13
CA PRO A 208 -3.59 -4.68 21.58
C PRO A 208 -5.06 -5.02 21.83
N GLN A 209 -5.79 -4.10 22.49
CA GLN A 209 -7.21 -4.29 22.77
C GLN A 209 -8.03 -4.32 21.47
N LYS A 210 -7.84 -3.32 20.59
CA LYS A 210 -8.58 -3.24 19.32
C LYS A 210 -8.26 -4.45 18.45
N ALA A 211 -6.99 -4.82 18.34
CA ALA A 211 -6.55 -5.99 17.60
C ALA A 211 -7.19 -7.29 18.13
N ALA A 212 -7.22 -7.49 19.45
CA ALA A 212 -7.86 -8.66 20.04
C ALA A 212 -9.37 -8.72 19.74
N GLU A 213 -10.05 -7.57 19.70
CA GLU A 213 -11.49 -7.46 19.41
C GLU A 213 -11.81 -7.61 17.92
N THR A 214 -10.99 -7.03 17.02
CA THR A 214 -11.32 -6.90 15.60
C THR A 214 -10.65 -7.93 14.69
N THR A 215 -9.40 -8.34 14.97
CA THR A 215 -8.64 -9.24 14.08
C THR A 215 -9.39 -10.54 13.79
N PRO A 216 -9.95 -11.26 14.78
CA PRO A 216 -10.66 -12.52 14.50
C PRO A 216 -11.89 -12.32 13.59
N ILE A 217 -12.59 -11.19 13.73
CA ILE A 217 -13.76 -10.84 12.93
C ILE A 217 -13.33 -10.55 11.48
N ILE A 218 -12.28 -9.75 11.31
CA ILE A 218 -11.75 -9.37 9.99
C ILE A 218 -11.22 -10.62 9.27
N ILE A 219 -10.43 -11.47 9.93
CA ILE A 219 -9.92 -12.72 9.35
C ILE A 219 -11.08 -13.65 8.95
N SER A 220 -12.14 -13.74 9.75
CA SER A 220 -13.32 -14.55 9.41
C SER A 220 -14.00 -14.04 8.13
N GLN A 221 -14.15 -12.72 7.99
CA GLN A 221 -14.70 -12.10 6.78
C GLN A 221 -13.79 -12.31 5.56
N LEU A 222 -12.48 -12.13 5.71
CA LEU A 222 -11.49 -12.38 4.65
C LEU A 222 -11.49 -13.84 4.21
N SER A 223 -11.59 -14.78 5.15
CA SER A 223 -11.73 -16.21 4.86
C SER A 223 -13.00 -16.52 4.07
N TYR A 224 -14.11 -15.82 4.36
CA TYR A 224 -15.32 -15.93 3.55
C TYR A 224 -15.08 -15.49 2.10
N TRP A 225 -14.43 -14.35 1.87
CA TRP A 225 -14.08 -13.89 0.52
C TRP A 225 -13.10 -14.83 -0.19
N HIS A 226 -12.14 -15.39 0.56
CA HIS A 226 -11.15 -16.32 0.04
C HIS A 226 -11.76 -17.65 -0.42
N THR A 227 -12.62 -18.25 0.42
CA THR A 227 -13.29 -19.53 0.11
C THR A 227 -14.23 -19.42 -1.10
N LYS A 228 -14.76 -18.23 -1.39
CA LYS A 228 -15.53 -17.96 -2.60
C LYS A 228 -14.67 -17.79 -3.87
N LYS A 229 -13.34 -17.88 -3.74
CA LYS A 229 -12.34 -17.65 -4.81
C LYS A 229 -12.42 -16.25 -5.42
N TYR A 230 -12.95 -15.29 -4.68
CA TYR A 230 -12.97 -13.89 -5.12
C TYR A 230 -11.67 -13.16 -4.77
N LEU A 231 -10.96 -13.61 -3.73
CA LEU A 231 -9.78 -12.95 -3.19
C LEU A 231 -8.72 -13.97 -2.72
N MET A 232 -7.45 -13.75 -3.01
CA MET A 232 -6.34 -14.37 -2.30
C MET A 232 -5.96 -13.51 -1.09
N TYR A 233 -5.90 -14.09 0.10
CA TYR A 233 -5.52 -13.39 1.33
C TYR A 233 -4.31 -14.07 1.98
N ALA A 234 -3.35 -13.27 2.42
CA ALA A 234 -2.18 -13.73 3.17
C ALA A 234 -1.86 -12.76 4.32
N GLU A 235 -1.44 -13.34 5.43
CA GLU A 235 -0.94 -12.64 6.62
C GLU A 235 0.58 -12.60 6.59
N TRP A 236 1.16 -11.51 7.10
CA TRP A 236 2.59 -11.41 7.34
C TRP A 236 2.95 -11.92 8.75
N PRO A 237 3.86 -12.91 8.89
CA PRO A 237 4.33 -13.36 10.20
C PRO A 237 5.36 -12.38 10.79
N TYR A 238 5.18 -12.00 12.05
CA TYR A 238 6.22 -11.40 12.91
C TYR A 238 7.13 -12.47 13.51
#